data_AF-A0A1H0LVH6-F1
#
_entry.id   AF-A0A1H0LVH6-F1
#
_cell.length_a   1.000
_cell.length_b   1.000
_cell.length_c   1.000
_cell.angle_alpha   90.00
_cell.angle_beta   90.00
_cell.angle_gamma   90.00
#
_symmetry.space_group_name_H-M   'P 1'
#
loop_
_entity.id
_entity.type
_entity.pdbx_description
1 polymer ?
#
loop_
_entity_poly.entity_id
_entity_poly.type
_entity_poly.pdbx_seq_one_letter_code
_entity_poly.pdbx_strand_id
1 'polypeptide(L)'
;MRESSSLHQKVQEMCDCYATNDPLKEMSRLQHQPDVDEAAIKWIALAILHGLNNNAEEISLEKTKSGSVRVVAEYRKTELPPPDNDIGDRIVAVLRDIIHVDSSQGESTLAFGFRNNSMELRLKTREEAGGRKITIGFP
;
A
#
# COMPACT_ATOMS: atom_id res chain seq x y z
N MET A 1 -6.79 -11.43 -19.01
CA MET A 1 -6.46 -9.99 -18.93
C MET A 1 -7.75 -9.22 -18.67
N ARG A 2 -8.01 -8.76 -17.43
CA ARG A 2 -9.10 -7.82 -17.07
C ARG A 2 -9.20 -7.39 -15.59
N GLU A 3 -8.28 -7.80 -14.71
CA GLU A 3 -8.41 -7.52 -13.27
C GLU A 3 -7.64 -6.26 -12.83
N SER A 4 -6.45 -6.01 -13.37
CA SER A 4 -5.52 -4.99 -12.87
C SER A 4 -5.97 -3.54 -13.12
N SER A 5 -6.63 -3.25 -14.25
CA SER A 5 -7.23 -1.94 -14.49
C SER A 5 -8.32 -1.60 -13.48
N SER A 6 -9.02 -2.62 -12.94
CA SER A 6 -10.06 -2.41 -11.94
C SER A 6 -9.48 -2.13 -10.55
N LEU A 7 -8.37 -2.79 -10.17
CA LEU A 7 -7.78 -2.62 -8.84
C LEU A 7 -7.08 -1.26 -8.69
N HIS A 8 -6.30 -0.86 -9.70
CA HIS A 8 -5.69 0.47 -9.72
C HIS A 8 -6.76 1.57 -9.61
N GLN A 9 -7.81 1.47 -10.44
CA GLN A 9 -8.91 2.43 -10.43
C GLN A 9 -9.67 2.43 -9.09
N LYS A 10 -9.90 1.26 -8.49
CA LYS A 10 -10.49 1.17 -7.14
C LYS A 10 -9.64 1.85 -6.07
N VAL A 11 -8.31 1.73 -6.12
CA VAL A 11 -7.42 2.45 -5.19
C VAL A 11 -7.55 3.96 -5.37
N GLN A 12 -7.64 4.44 -6.61
CA GLN A 12 -7.86 5.87 -6.89
C GLN A 12 -9.21 6.36 -6.35
N GLU A 13 -10.29 5.63 -6.64
CA GLU A 13 -11.64 5.91 -6.11
C GLU A 13 -11.65 5.94 -4.58
N MET A 14 -10.95 4.99 -3.95
CA MET A 14 -10.82 4.91 -2.49
C MET A 14 -10.01 6.08 -1.92
N CYS A 15 -8.93 6.52 -2.59
CA CYS A 15 -8.22 7.74 -2.20
C CYS A 15 -9.15 8.96 -2.23
N ASP A 16 -9.97 9.11 -3.27
CA ASP A 16 -10.93 10.20 -3.37
C ASP A 16 -11.99 10.15 -2.26
N CYS A 17 -12.52 8.97 -1.94
CA CYS A 17 -13.49 8.78 -0.85
C CYS A 17 -12.96 9.20 0.52
N TYR A 18 -11.67 9.00 0.80
CA TYR A 18 -11.05 9.26 2.10
C TYR A 18 -10.17 10.51 2.13
N ALA A 19 -10.17 11.30 1.06
CA ALA A 19 -9.25 12.42 0.85
C ALA A 19 -9.31 13.55 1.90
N THR A 20 -10.36 13.61 2.72
CA THR A 20 -10.53 14.58 3.82
C THR A 20 -10.43 13.95 5.21
N ASN A 21 -10.17 12.65 5.28
CA ASN A 21 -10.12 11.91 6.54
C ASN A 21 -8.68 11.88 7.07
N ASP A 22 -8.54 11.59 8.37
CA ASP A 22 -7.26 11.26 8.97
C ASP A 22 -6.86 9.82 8.57
N PRO A 23 -5.81 9.62 7.75
CA PRO A 23 -5.49 8.31 7.24
C PRO A 23 -5.06 7.31 8.33
N LEU A 24 -4.34 7.76 9.36
CA LEU A 24 -3.84 6.88 10.42
C LEU A 24 -4.99 6.40 11.31
N LYS A 25 -5.93 7.30 11.61
CA LYS A 25 -7.14 6.96 12.36
C LYS A 25 -8.04 5.99 11.60
N GLU A 26 -8.12 6.11 10.27
CA GLU A 26 -8.84 5.16 9.45
C GLU A 26 -8.12 3.80 9.37
N MET A 27 -6.80 3.79 9.26
CA MET A 27 -6.01 2.54 9.27
C MET A 27 -6.17 1.75 10.56
N SER A 28 -6.21 2.42 11.72
CA SER A 28 -6.38 1.72 13.01
C SER A 28 -7.73 1.00 13.13
N ARG A 29 -8.71 1.34 12.28
CA ARG A 29 -10.03 0.70 12.25
C ARG A 29 -10.08 -0.52 11.32
N LEU A 30 -9.08 -0.69 10.44
CA LEU A 30 -9.01 -1.78 9.47
C LEU A 30 -8.61 -3.12 10.09
N GLN A 31 -8.05 -3.13 11.30
CA GLN A 31 -7.49 -4.32 11.94
C GLN A 31 -8.50 -5.48 12.10
N HIS A 32 -9.81 -5.24 12.06
CA HIS A 32 -10.83 -6.28 12.26
C HIS A 32 -11.88 -6.31 11.13
N GLN A 33 -11.53 -5.84 9.94
CA GLN A 33 -12.51 -5.69 8.87
C GLN A 33 -12.78 -7.05 8.18
N PRO A 34 -14.06 -7.49 8.10
CA PRO A 34 -14.40 -8.85 7.63
C PRO A 34 -14.20 -9.03 6.13
N ASP A 35 -14.31 -7.96 5.35
CA ASP A 35 -13.96 -7.96 3.92
C ASP A 35 -12.47 -7.63 3.77
N VAL A 36 -11.65 -8.68 3.64
CA VAL A 36 -10.19 -8.58 3.52
C VAL A 36 -9.77 -7.91 2.21
N ASP A 37 -10.53 -8.10 1.13
CA ASP A 37 -10.23 -7.53 -0.18
C ASP A 37 -10.42 -6.00 -0.15
N GLU A 38 -11.56 -5.54 0.34
CA GLU A 38 -11.84 -4.12 0.48
C GLU A 38 -10.92 -3.45 1.50
N ALA A 39 -10.63 -4.12 2.62
CA ALA A 39 -9.72 -3.62 3.65
C ALA A 39 -8.30 -3.42 3.11
N ALA A 40 -7.78 -4.32 2.28
CA ALA A 40 -6.47 -4.18 1.65
C ALA A 40 -6.41 -3.00 0.69
N ILE A 41 -7.44 -2.83 -0.17
CA ILE A 41 -7.54 -1.69 -1.09
C ILE A 41 -7.62 -0.37 -0.32
N LYS A 42 -8.45 -0.32 0.73
CA LYS A 42 -8.58 0.83 1.62
C LYS A 42 -7.27 1.14 2.34
N TRP A 43 -6.56 0.13 2.83
CA TRP A 43 -5.27 0.32 3.49
C TRP A 43 -4.25 0.98 2.54
N ILE A 44 -4.14 0.49 1.30
CA ILE A 44 -3.24 1.06 0.28
C ILE A 44 -3.60 2.53 0.00
N ALA A 45 -4.89 2.83 -0.18
CA ALA A 45 -5.35 4.20 -0.42
C ALA A 45 -5.00 5.15 0.75
N LEU A 46 -5.24 4.72 1.99
CA LEU A 46 -4.89 5.50 3.18
C LEU A 46 -3.36 5.69 3.31
N ALA A 47 -2.57 4.68 2.93
CA ALA A 47 -1.11 4.78 2.94
C ALA A 47 -0.62 5.82 1.93
N ILE A 48 -1.19 5.83 0.73
CA ILE A 48 -0.91 6.87 -0.28
C ILE A 48 -1.31 8.25 0.24
N LEU A 49 -2.51 8.41 0.82
CA LEU A 49 -2.96 9.68 1.39
C LEU A 49 -2.02 10.17 2.52
N HIS A 50 -1.60 9.27 3.41
CA HIS A 50 -0.64 9.59 4.45
C HIS A 50 0.72 10.02 3.85
N GLY A 51 1.17 9.26 2.85
CA GLY A 51 2.26 9.54 1.90
C GLY A 51 2.34 11.01 1.53
N LEU A 52 1.28 11.43 0.84
CA LEU A 52 1.15 12.75 0.24
C LEU A 52 0.97 13.87 1.26
N ASN A 53 0.13 13.65 2.28
CA ASN A 53 -0.17 14.68 3.27
C ASN A 53 1.05 15.06 4.13
N ASN A 54 2.04 14.18 4.23
CA ASN A 54 3.21 14.37 5.09
C ASN A 54 4.54 14.48 4.33
N ASN A 55 4.53 14.45 2.98
CA ASN A 55 5.73 14.48 2.12
C ASN A 55 6.73 13.33 2.37
N ALA A 56 6.33 12.09 2.08
CA ALA A 56 7.15 10.90 2.36
C ALA A 56 8.27 10.77 1.37
N GLU A 57 9.39 10.23 1.82
CA GLU A 57 10.32 9.60 0.90
C GLU A 57 9.80 8.19 0.54
N GLU A 58 9.37 7.42 1.54
CA GLU A 58 8.96 6.03 1.35
C GLU A 58 7.91 5.55 2.37
N ILE A 59 6.98 4.68 1.93
CA ILE A 59 6.22 3.79 2.83
C ILE A 59 6.58 2.34 2.49
N SER A 60 6.99 1.60 3.51
CA SER A 60 7.48 0.22 3.46
C SER A 60 6.57 -0.69 4.28
N LEU A 61 6.14 -1.82 3.69
CA LEU A 61 5.47 -2.91 4.41
C LEU A 61 6.36 -4.15 4.36
N GLU A 62 6.72 -4.66 5.53
CA GLU A 62 7.53 -5.86 5.73
C GLU A 62 6.67 -6.94 6.39
N LYS A 63 6.55 -8.09 5.73
CA LYS A 63 5.94 -9.28 6.34
C LYS A 63 7.02 -10.28 6.67
N THR A 64 7.11 -10.68 7.94
CA THR A 64 8.07 -11.69 8.40
C THR A 64 7.56 -13.12 8.17
N LYS A 65 8.47 -14.10 8.14
CA LYS A 65 8.15 -15.54 8.03
C LYS A 65 7.26 -16.07 9.16
N SER A 66 7.21 -15.40 10.32
CA SER A 66 6.34 -15.78 11.43
C SER A 66 4.91 -15.20 11.32
N GLY A 67 4.63 -14.45 10.26
CA GLY A 67 3.36 -13.74 10.13
C GLY A 67 3.28 -12.53 11.06
N SER A 68 4.33 -11.73 11.19
CA SER A 68 4.17 -10.38 11.74
C SER A 68 4.27 -9.39 10.59
N VAL A 69 3.33 -8.45 10.51
CA VAL A 69 3.39 -7.34 9.55
C VAL A 69 3.96 -6.14 10.27
N ARG A 70 4.97 -5.51 9.70
CA ARG A 70 5.53 -4.23 10.13
C ARG A 70 5.39 -3.23 9.01
N VAL A 71 4.93 -2.03 9.32
CA VAL A 71 4.81 -0.96 8.34
C VAL A 71 5.60 0.25 8.84
N VAL A 72 6.47 0.79 8.00
CA VAL A 72 7.35 1.91 8.31
C VAL A 72 7.19 2.96 7.23
N ALA A 73 7.08 4.22 7.63
CA ALA A 73 7.16 5.33 6.72
C ALA A 73 8.40 6.19 7.00
N GLU A 74 9.17 6.48 5.95
CA GLU A 74 10.37 7.31 6.01
C GLU A 74 10.03 8.75 5.65
N TYR A 75 9.89 9.56 6.70
CA TYR A 75 9.86 11.03 6.70
C TYR A 75 10.84 11.59 7.76
N ARG A 76 11.58 10.68 8.43
CA ARG A 76 11.64 10.39 9.90
C ARG A 76 10.97 9.02 10.14
N LYS A 77 11.76 7.95 10.27
CA LYS A 77 11.30 6.55 10.47
C LYS A 77 10.21 6.48 11.53
N THR A 78 8.96 6.37 11.11
CA THR A 78 7.78 6.26 11.98
C THR A 78 7.04 4.99 11.61
N GLU A 79 6.66 4.20 12.62
CA GLU A 79 5.88 2.98 12.38
C GLU A 79 4.42 3.35 12.11
N LEU A 80 3.85 2.79 11.04
CA LEU A 80 2.42 2.87 10.77
C LEU A 80 1.72 1.70 11.48
N PRO A 81 0.45 1.85 11.89
CA PRO A 81 -0.32 0.75 12.47
C PRO A 81 -0.29 -0.47 11.53
N PRO A 82 0.21 -1.63 12.01
CA PRO A 82 0.29 -2.81 11.17
C PRO A 82 -1.12 -3.38 10.93
N PRO A 83 -1.41 -3.87 9.71
CA PRO A 83 -2.59 -4.65 9.45
C PRO A 83 -2.45 -6.08 10.01
N ASP A 84 -3.56 -6.78 10.14
CA ASP A 84 -3.57 -8.22 10.46
C ASP A 84 -2.94 -9.06 9.33
N ASN A 85 -2.57 -10.30 9.64
CA ASN A 85 -1.79 -11.15 8.74
C ASN A 85 -2.42 -11.37 7.36
N ASP A 86 -3.72 -11.65 7.34
CA ASP A 86 -4.45 -11.97 6.12
C ASP A 86 -4.59 -10.72 5.23
N ILE A 87 -4.80 -9.56 5.85
CA ILE A 87 -4.80 -8.26 5.17
C ILE A 87 -3.40 -7.95 4.63
N GLY A 88 -2.34 -8.23 5.41
CA GLY A 88 -0.96 -8.09 4.97
C GLY A 88 -0.62 -8.94 3.74
N ASP A 89 -1.07 -10.20 3.70
CA ASP A 89 -0.91 -11.05 2.52
C ASP A 89 -1.63 -10.50 1.31
N ARG A 90 -2.84 -9.98 1.52
CA ARG A 90 -3.63 -9.44 0.41
C ARG A 90 -3.03 -8.16 -0.16
N ILE A 91 -2.51 -7.26 0.68
CA ILE A 91 -1.79 -6.06 0.23
C ILE A 91 -0.62 -6.46 -0.68
N VAL A 92 0.13 -7.50 -0.30
CA VAL A 92 1.25 -8.01 -1.09
C VAL A 92 0.80 -8.54 -2.45
N ALA A 93 -0.28 -9.31 -2.50
CA ALA A 93 -0.82 -9.83 -3.75
C ALA A 93 -1.31 -8.70 -4.67
N VAL A 94 -2.10 -7.76 -4.13
CA VAL A 94 -2.65 -6.63 -4.89
C VAL A 94 -1.55 -5.76 -5.49
N LEU A 95 -0.50 -5.44 -4.74
CA LEU A 95 0.61 -4.63 -5.26
C LEU A 95 1.36 -5.34 -6.40
N ARG A 96 1.52 -6.66 -6.33
CA ARG A 96 2.11 -7.47 -7.42
C ARG A 96 1.24 -7.48 -8.67
N ASP A 97 -0.07 -7.61 -8.49
CA ASP A 97 -1.04 -7.57 -9.58
C ASP A 97 -1.05 -6.20 -10.28
N ILE A 98 -0.92 -5.11 -9.53
CA ILE A 98 -0.84 -3.74 -10.07
C ILE A 98 0.42 -3.58 -10.94
N ILE A 99 1.59 -4.02 -10.45
CA ILE A 99 2.86 -3.87 -11.20
C ILE A 99 3.12 -4.99 -12.21
N HIS A 100 2.22 -5.98 -12.33
CA HIS A 100 2.33 -7.14 -13.21
C HIS A 100 3.64 -7.93 -13.03
N VAL A 101 4.01 -8.20 -11.77
CA VAL A 101 5.25 -8.93 -11.43
C VAL A 101 4.95 -10.34 -10.92
N ASP A 102 5.25 -11.32 -11.75
CA ASP A 102 5.16 -12.76 -11.42
C ASP A 102 6.39 -13.28 -10.65
N SER A 103 7.51 -12.56 -10.66
CA SER A 103 8.77 -12.93 -10.00
C SER A 103 8.84 -12.54 -8.52
N SER A 104 9.71 -13.19 -7.75
CA SER A 104 9.96 -12.91 -6.32
C SER A 104 10.53 -11.50 -6.04
N GLN A 105 10.94 -10.78 -7.08
CA GLN A 105 11.35 -9.39 -7.04
C GLN A 105 10.85 -8.65 -8.28
N GLY A 106 10.54 -7.37 -8.16
CA GLY A 106 10.18 -6.53 -9.29
C GLY A 106 10.00 -5.07 -8.91
N GLU A 107 10.05 -4.20 -9.91
CA GLU A 107 10.00 -2.76 -9.74
C GLU A 107 9.27 -2.13 -10.93
N SER A 108 8.40 -1.16 -10.68
CA SER A 108 7.65 -0.44 -11.71
C SER A 108 7.31 0.98 -11.25
N THR A 109 7.14 1.89 -12.20
CA THR A 109 6.63 3.23 -11.96
C THR A 109 5.15 3.28 -12.32
N LEU A 110 4.31 3.72 -11.38
CA LEU A 110 2.88 3.83 -11.54
C LEU A 110 2.48 5.31 -11.65
N ALA A 111 1.89 5.69 -12.79
CA ALA A 111 1.23 6.98 -12.91
C ALA A 111 -0.05 6.98 -12.06
N PHE A 112 -0.10 7.86 -11.06
CA PHE A 112 -1.16 7.94 -10.08
C PHE A 112 -1.82 9.32 -10.10
N GLY A 113 -3.11 9.35 -10.44
CA GLY A 113 -3.94 10.55 -10.34
C GLY A 113 -4.63 10.63 -8.98
N PHE A 114 -4.61 11.82 -8.36
CA PHE A 114 -5.32 12.12 -7.13
C PHE A 114 -5.91 13.54 -7.19
N ARG A 115 -7.25 13.66 -7.14
CA ARG A 115 -7.97 14.91 -7.38
C ARG A 115 -7.51 15.61 -8.67
N ASN A 116 -6.99 16.83 -8.57
CA ASN A 116 -6.49 17.62 -9.70
C ASN A 116 -4.98 17.45 -9.94
N ASN A 117 -4.33 16.51 -9.25
CA ASN A 117 -2.89 16.26 -9.35
C ASN A 117 -2.63 14.89 -9.99
N SER A 118 -1.49 14.79 -10.68
CA SER A 118 -0.93 13.54 -11.19
C SER A 118 0.52 13.44 -10.72
N MET A 119 0.94 12.23 -10.38
CA MET A 119 2.29 11.95 -9.91
C MET A 119 2.74 10.55 -10.34
N GLU A 120 4.04 10.29 -10.22
CA GLU A 120 4.61 8.98 -10.45
C GLU A 120 5.03 8.36 -9.13
N LEU A 121 4.45 7.21 -8.78
CA LEU A 121 4.83 6.42 -7.60
C LEU A 121 5.77 5.29 -8.03
N ARG A 122 6.87 5.09 -7.29
CA ARG A 122 7.80 3.98 -7.54
C ARG A 122 7.41 2.80 -6.66
N LEU A 123 6.96 1.71 -7.27
CA LEU A 123 6.56 0.49 -6.57
C LEU A 123 7.65 -0.57 -6.69
N LYS A 124 8.01 -1.20 -5.58
CA LYS A 124 9.04 -2.23 -5.53
C LYS A 124 8.66 -3.37 -4.60
N THR A 125 8.89 -4.60 -5.04
CA THR A 125 8.73 -5.82 -4.24
C THR A 125 10.03 -6.60 -4.21
N ARG A 126 10.41 -7.12 -3.04
CA ARG A 126 11.63 -7.89 -2.84
C ARG A 126 11.43 -8.98 -1.78
N GLU A 127 11.79 -10.21 -2.10
CA GLU A 127 12.00 -11.25 -1.09
C GLU A 127 13.34 -11.08 -0.38
N GLU A 128 13.32 -11.20 0.95
CA GLU A 128 14.48 -11.07 1.83
C GLU A 128 14.58 -12.30 2.75
N ALA A 129 15.73 -12.52 3.37
CA ALA A 129 16.00 -13.71 4.19
C ALA A 129 14.97 -13.92 5.33
N GLY A 130 14.32 -12.83 5.79
CA GLY A 130 13.32 -12.82 6.84
C GLY A 130 11.85 -12.76 6.38
N GLY A 131 11.57 -12.61 5.08
CA GLY A 131 10.20 -12.36 4.62
C GLY A 131 10.09 -11.67 3.27
N ARG A 132 9.04 -10.88 3.09
CA ARG A 132 8.84 -10.09 1.86
C ARG A 132 8.67 -8.62 2.22
N LYS A 133 9.35 -7.77 1.48
CA LYS A 133 9.31 -6.32 1.63
C LYS A 133 8.67 -5.68 0.39
N ILE A 134 7.75 -4.75 0.62
CA ILE A 134 7.18 -3.89 -0.42
C ILE A 134 7.44 -2.44 -0.06
N THR A 135 7.77 -1.66 -1.07
CA THR A 135 8.14 -0.25 -0.98
C THR A 135 7.29 0.56 -1.96
N ILE A 136 6.70 1.65 -1.48
CA ILE A 136 6.06 2.71 -2.26
C ILE A 136 6.88 3.98 -2.08
N GLY A 137 7.61 4.37 -3.12
CA GLY A 137 8.36 5.63 -3.17
C GLY A 137 7.51 6.75 -3.77
N PHE A 138 7.59 7.92 -3.16
CA PHE A 138 6.90 9.13 -3.59
C PHE A 138 7.92 10.11 -4.22
N PRO A 139 7.49 11.01 -5.13
CA PRO A 139 8.35 12.03 -5.72
C PRO A 139 8.69 13.19 -4.78
#